data_AF-A0AAN6EDM3-F1
#
_entry.id   AF-A0AAN6EDM3-F1
#
_cell.length_a   1.000
_cell.length_b   1.000
_cell.length_c   1.000
_cell.angle_alpha   90.00
_cell.angle_beta   90.00
_cell.angle_gamma   90.00
#
_symmetry.space_group_name_H-M   'P 1'
#
loop_
_entity.id
_entity.type
_entity.pdbx_description
1 polymer ?
#
loop_
_entity_poly.entity_id
_entity_poly.type
_entity_poly.pdbx_seq_one_letter_code
_entity_poly.pdbx_strand_id
1 'polypeptide(L)'
;MEAFVLVIKAQQFALSAWDMSTSHTNIPFIYYFKNPNSGSVNDFMPSNKLRASFLKVLEEFPILVGHITVGKDGRCLVDVNPHNLNMPEYLESQSTVHFHDLEKAKFSWDALPHAATVGVFCAAGVSGIIKLVNVNIIRLAENSGLVLF
;
A
#
# COMPACT_ATOMS: atom_id res chain seq x y z
N MET A 1 -6.94 -3.37 14.82
CA MET A 1 -7.11 -4.49 13.87
C MET A 1 -8.36 -5.29 14.21
N GLU A 2 -8.59 -5.67 15.46
CA GLU A 2 -9.82 -6.38 15.88
C GLU A 2 -11.11 -5.62 15.56
N ALA A 3 -11.16 -4.31 15.84
CA ALA A 3 -12.32 -3.48 15.49
C ALA A 3 -12.60 -3.41 13.97
N PHE A 4 -11.54 -3.49 13.15
CA PHE A 4 -11.65 -3.44 11.68
C PHE A 4 -12.30 -4.72 11.13
N VAL A 5 -11.86 -5.89 11.61
CA VAL A 5 -12.37 -7.19 11.13
C VAL A 5 -13.88 -7.34 11.41
N LEU A 6 -14.39 -6.74 12.49
CA LEU A 6 -15.81 -6.77 12.84
C LEU A 6 -16.70 -5.98 11.87
N VAL A 7 -16.14 -5.01 11.14
CA VAL A 7 -16.89 -4.15 10.22
C VAL A 7 -16.95 -4.74 8.81
N ILE A 8 -15.93 -5.50 8.42
CA ILE A 8 -15.85 -6.10 7.08
C ILE A 8 -16.87 -7.22 6.93
N LYS A 9 -17.65 -7.15 5.85
CA LYS A 9 -18.65 -8.16 5.49
C LYS A 9 -18.13 -9.09 4.40
N ALA A 10 -18.61 -10.32 4.43
CA ALA A 10 -18.38 -11.27 3.35
C ALA A 10 -19.06 -10.79 2.06
N GLN A 11 -18.32 -10.77 0.95
CA GLN A 11 -18.82 -10.34 -0.35
C GLN A 11 -17.85 -10.75 -1.46
N GLN A 12 -18.38 -10.77 -2.69
CA GLN A 12 -17.65 -11.18 -3.88
C GLN A 12 -17.75 -10.09 -4.94
N PHE A 13 -16.61 -9.76 -5.55
CA PHE A 13 -16.54 -8.83 -6.67
C PHE A 13 -16.13 -9.60 -7.92
N ALA A 14 -17.00 -9.61 -8.93
CA ALA A 14 -16.67 -10.23 -10.20
C ALA A 14 -15.66 -9.37 -10.97
N LEU A 15 -14.55 -9.98 -11.40
CA LEU A 15 -13.58 -9.32 -12.25
C LEU A 15 -14.03 -9.40 -13.71
N SER A 16 -13.93 -8.28 -14.41
CA SER A 16 -14.18 -8.21 -15.84
C SER A 16 -13.00 -8.80 -16.63
N ALA A 17 -13.20 -8.98 -17.94
CA ALA A 17 -12.13 -9.39 -18.83
C ALA A 17 -10.96 -8.38 -18.86
N TRP A 18 -11.22 -7.09 -18.61
CA TRP A 18 -10.21 -6.04 -18.55
C TRP A 18 -9.40 -6.08 -17.25
N ASP A 19 -10.05 -6.42 -16.14
CA ASP A 19 -9.34 -6.62 -14.87
C ASP A 19 -8.39 -7.82 -14.98
N MET A 20 -8.84 -8.88 -15.67
CA MET A 20 -8.02 -10.07 -15.90
C MET A 20 -6.82 -9.82 -16.80
N SER A 21 -6.97 -9.04 -17.87
CA SER A 21 -5.85 -8.76 -18.76
C SER A 21 -4.75 -7.97 -18.05
N THR A 22 -5.10 -7.12 -17.09
CA THR A 22 -4.17 -6.27 -16.34
C THR A 22 -3.70 -6.88 -15.00
N SER A 23 -4.28 -8.00 -14.56
CA SER A 23 -3.98 -8.65 -13.26
C SER A 23 -2.52 -9.13 -13.05
N HIS A 24 -1.73 -9.16 -14.11
CA HIS A 24 -0.35 -9.67 -14.11
C HIS A 24 0.69 -8.60 -13.76
N THR A 25 0.28 -7.35 -13.57
CA THR A 25 1.18 -6.22 -13.32
C THR A 25 0.79 -5.45 -12.08
N ASN A 26 1.79 -5.03 -11.30
CA ASN A 26 1.62 -4.02 -10.27
C ASN A 26 1.80 -2.63 -10.91
N ILE A 27 0.99 -1.67 -10.48
CA ILE A 27 1.08 -0.27 -10.91
C ILE A 27 1.66 0.53 -9.73
N PRO A 28 2.96 0.89 -9.75
CA PRO A 28 3.57 1.65 -8.67
C PRO A 28 3.17 3.12 -8.76
N PHE A 29 2.83 3.72 -7.62
CA PHE A 29 2.65 5.16 -7.48
C PHE A 29 3.61 5.68 -6.43
N ILE A 30 4.21 6.85 -6.68
CA ILE A 30 5.12 7.47 -5.72
C ILE A 30 4.64 8.88 -5.43
N TYR A 31 4.46 9.18 -4.16
CA TYR A 31 4.07 10.49 -3.67
C TYR A 31 5.12 11.04 -2.71
N TYR A 32 5.53 12.29 -2.94
CA TYR A 32 6.52 12.97 -2.13
C TYR A 32 5.85 14.07 -1.31
N PHE A 33 6.05 14.04 0.01
CA PHE A 33 5.51 15.02 0.93
C PHE A 33 6.64 15.72 1.68
N LYS A 34 6.78 17.03 1.45
CA LYS A 34 7.76 17.88 2.16
C LYS A 34 7.21 18.28 3.52
N ASN A 35 8.01 18.16 4.57
CA ASN A 35 7.71 18.80 5.83
C ASN A 35 8.20 20.26 5.79
N PRO A 36 7.31 21.27 5.81
CA PRO A 36 7.74 22.67 5.83
C PRO A 36 8.38 23.07 7.17
N ASN A 37 8.16 22.30 8.24
CA ASN A 37 8.66 22.54 9.59
C ASN A 37 9.74 21.51 9.96
N SER A 38 10.70 21.28 9.06
CA SER A 38 11.85 20.39 9.33
C SER A 38 12.57 20.82 10.60
N GLY A 39 12.80 19.88 11.53
CA GLY A 39 13.39 20.16 12.85
C GLY A 39 12.39 20.48 13.97
N SER A 40 11.07 20.49 13.70
CA SER A 40 10.06 20.49 14.76
C SER A 40 10.06 19.16 15.52
N VAL A 41 9.80 19.22 16.83
CA VAL A 41 9.59 18.04 17.70
C VAL A 41 8.32 17.26 17.31
N ASN A 42 7.40 17.89 16.58
CA ASN A 42 6.18 17.24 16.16
C ASN A 42 6.42 16.33 14.95
N ASP A 43 5.94 15.09 15.03
CA ASP A 43 5.96 14.14 13.93
C ASP A 43 5.13 14.63 12.75
N PHE A 44 5.78 14.85 11.61
CA PHE A 44 5.11 15.16 10.35
C PHE A 44 4.38 13.90 9.86
N MET A 45 3.06 13.96 9.68
CA MET A 45 2.23 12.81 9.31
C MET A 45 2.44 11.61 10.25
N PRO A 46 1.95 11.65 11.50
CA PRO A 46 2.29 10.65 12.52
C PRO A 46 1.74 9.26 12.18
N SER A 47 2.52 8.22 12.48
CA SER A 47 2.29 6.83 12.05
C SER A 47 0.94 6.29 12.49
N ASN A 48 0.51 6.61 13.72
CA ASN A 48 -0.78 6.19 14.26
C ASN A 48 -1.95 6.71 13.42
N LYS A 49 -1.89 7.97 12.95
CA LYS A 49 -2.91 8.56 12.10
C LYS A 49 -2.89 7.95 10.70
N LEU A 50 -1.71 7.79 10.11
CA LEU A 50 -1.57 7.16 8.78
C LEU A 50 -2.15 5.74 8.79
N ARG A 51 -1.78 4.93 9.78
CA ARG A 51 -2.28 3.56 9.90
C ARG A 51 -3.78 3.51 10.19
N ALA A 52 -4.30 4.39 11.05
CA ALA A 52 -5.73 4.47 11.33
C ALA A 52 -6.54 4.89 10.09
N SER A 53 -6.06 5.90 9.37
CA SER A 53 -6.66 6.34 8.10
C SER A 53 -6.61 5.25 7.04
N PHE A 54 -5.50 4.52 6.94
CA PHE A 54 -5.37 3.39 6.02
C PHE A 54 -6.41 2.31 6.30
N LEU A 55 -6.57 1.90 7.57
CA LEU A 55 -7.60 0.92 7.94
C LEU A 55 -9.00 1.42 7.61
N LYS A 56 -9.30 2.70 7.87
CA LYS A 56 -10.60 3.30 7.51
C LYS A 56 -10.87 3.24 6.01
N VAL A 57 -9.85 3.49 5.17
CA VAL A 57 -9.99 3.32 3.71
C VAL A 57 -10.30 1.86 3.36
N LEU A 58 -9.68 0.89 4.01
CA LEU A 58 -10.00 -0.53 3.77
C LEU A 58 -11.42 -0.91 4.20
N GLU A 59 -12.03 -0.19 5.14
CA GLU A 59 -13.45 -0.36 5.51
C GLU A 59 -14.38 0.11 4.39
N GLU A 60 -14.02 1.22 3.74
CA GLU A 60 -14.77 1.79 2.62
C GLU A 60 -14.53 1.04 1.30
N PHE A 61 -13.33 0.46 1.12
CA PHE A 61 -12.91 -0.28 -0.08
C PHE A 61 -12.51 -1.73 0.26
N PRO A 62 -13.46 -2.56 0.70
CA PRO A 62 -13.19 -3.91 1.18
C PRO A 62 -12.67 -4.87 0.10
N ILE A 63 -12.82 -4.53 -1.18
CA ILE A 63 -12.20 -5.30 -2.27
C ILE A 63 -10.69 -5.44 -2.08
N LEU A 64 -10.02 -4.45 -1.47
CA LEU A 64 -8.56 -4.43 -1.30
C LEU A 64 -8.04 -5.43 -0.26
N VAL A 65 -8.92 -6.00 0.57
CA VAL A 65 -8.60 -7.05 1.56
C VAL A 65 -9.06 -8.45 1.11
N GLY A 66 -9.45 -8.60 -0.15
CA GLY A 66 -9.92 -9.88 -0.71
C GLY A 66 -8.83 -10.73 -1.34
N HIS A 67 -9.17 -11.99 -1.57
CA HIS A 67 -8.36 -12.95 -2.32
C HIS A 67 -8.85 -13.05 -3.76
N ILE A 68 -7.93 -13.02 -4.74
CA ILE A 68 -8.27 -13.41 -6.11
C ILE A 68 -8.53 -14.91 -6.13
N THR A 69 -9.70 -15.31 -6.59
CA THR A 69 -10.14 -16.71 -6.70
C THR A 69 -10.79 -16.96 -8.06
N VAL A 70 -10.98 -18.23 -8.41
CA VAL A 70 -11.73 -18.62 -9.62
C VAL A 70 -13.06 -19.24 -9.16
N GLY A 71 -14.16 -18.64 -9.63
CA GLY A 71 -15.51 -19.12 -9.39
C GLY A 71 -15.81 -20.42 -10.13
N LYS A 72 -16.93 -21.05 -9.77
CA LYS A 72 -17.37 -22.33 -10.39
C LYS A 72 -17.66 -22.23 -11.88
N ASP A 73 -17.97 -21.03 -12.36
CA ASP A 73 -18.21 -20.70 -13.77
C ASP A 73 -16.92 -20.31 -14.52
N GLY A 74 -15.76 -20.44 -13.88
CA GLY A 74 -14.45 -20.09 -14.45
C GLY A 74 -14.13 -18.61 -14.43
N ARG A 75 -15.01 -17.75 -13.89
CA ARG A 75 -14.74 -16.30 -13.77
C ARG A 75 -13.87 -16.02 -12.58
N CYS A 76 -12.96 -15.08 -12.70
CA CYS A 76 -12.17 -14.63 -11.56
C CYS A 76 -12.97 -13.66 -10.70
N LEU A 77 -12.81 -13.79 -9.39
CA LEU A 77 -13.51 -13.03 -8.38
C LEU A 77 -12.50 -12.52 -7.35
N VAL A 78 -12.78 -11.38 -6.73
CA VAL A 78 -12.18 -11.02 -5.45
C VAL A 78 -13.14 -11.44 -4.34
N ASP A 79 -12.73 -12.43 -3.56
CA ASP A 79 -13.49 -12.99 -2.44
C ASP A 79 -13.03 -12.34 -1.13
N VAL A 80 -13.91 -11.59 -0.50
CA VAL A 80 -13.68 -10.97 0.81
C VAL A 80 -14.28 -11.87 1.87
N ASN A 81 -13.43 -12.49 2.68
CA ASN A 81 -13.82 -13.36 3.78
C ASN A 81 -13.34 -12.75 5.12
N PRO A 82 -14.24 -12.27 6.01
CA PRO A 82 -13.86 -11.68 7.28
C PRO A 82 -13.04 -12.60 8.20
N HIS A 83 -13.13 -13.92 8.01
CA HIS A 83 -12.36 -14.90 8.76
C HIS A 83 -11.00 -15.23 8.14
N ASN A 84 -10.75 -14.76 6.93
CA ASN A 84 -9.50 -14.98 6.19
C ASN A 84 -9.26 -13.81 5.24
N LEU A 85 -8.91 -12.65 5.80
CA LEU A 85 -8.66 -11.44 5.02
C LEU A 85 -7.24 -11.45 4.45
N ASN A 86 -7.13 -11.05 3.19
CA ASN A 86 -5.86 -10.81 2.53
C ASN A 86 -5.36 -9.40 2.86
N MET A 87 -4.96 -9.17 4.11
CA MET A 87 -4.52 -7.83 4.53
C MET A 87 -3.38 -7.32 3.63
N PRO A 88 -3.49 -6.07 3.10
CA PRO A 88 -2.41 -5.39 2.41
C PRO A 88 -1.14 -5.35 3.23
N GLU A 89 0.01 -5.32 2.54
CA GLU A 89 1.27 -5.01 3.19
C GLU A 89 1.33 -3.51 3.49
N TYR A 90 1.50 -3.16 4.76
CA TYR A 90 1.71 -1.79 5.23
C TYR A 90 3.04 -1.76 5.96
N LEU A 91 4.02 -1.10 5.35
CA LEU A 91 5.37 -0.98 5.88
C LEU A 91 5.68 0.48 6.18
N GLU A 92 6.36 0.71 7.30
CA GLU A 92 6.95 2.00 7.61
C GLU A 92 8.45 1.78 7.82
N SER A 93 9.25 2.59 7.12
CA SER A 93 10.71 2.51 7.14
C SER A 93 11.33 3.89 7.33
N GLN A 94 12.57 3.92 7.79
CA GLN A 94 13.35 5.15 7.95
C GLN A 94 14.47 5.19 6.93
N SER A 95 14.61 6.32 6.25
CA SER A 95 15.67 6.60 5.29
C SER A 95 16.67 7.62 5.85
N THR A 96 17.91 7.54 5.35
CA THR A 96 18.97 8.53 5.56
C THR A 96 18.96 9.64 4.51
N VAL A 97 18.10 9.54 3.47
CA VAL A 97 17.95 10.55 2.42
C VAL A 97 17.10 11.70 2.94
N HIS A 98 17.55 12.94 2.74
CA HIS A 98 16.82 14.15 3.09
C HIS A 98 15.95 14.63 1.92
N PHE A 99 14.79 15.24 2.18
CA PHE A 99 13.84 15.67 1.12
C PHE A 99 14.49 16.61 0.09
N HIS A 100 15.36 17.52 0.55
CA HIS A 100 16.12 18.45 -0.31
C HIS A 100 16.97 17.73 -1.37
N ASP A 101 17.49 16.54 -1.07
CA ASP A 101 18.30 15.78 -2.02
C ASP A 101 17.42 15.20 -3.14
N LEU A 102 16.20 14.79 -2.81
CA LEU A 102 15.18 14.39 -3.79
C LEU A 102 14.78 15.57 -4.69
N GLU A 103 14.60 16.76 -4.12
CA GLU A 103 14.32 17.98 -4.90
C GLU A 103 15.45 18.31 -5.87
N LYS A 104 16.71 18.27 -5.40
CA LYS A 104 17.91 18.49 -6.25
C LYS A 104 18.02 17.47 -7.37
N ALA A 105 17.69 16.22 -7.08
CA ALA A 105 17.64 15.14 -8.07
C ALA A 105 16.42 15.22 -9.00
N LYS A 106 15.55 16.23 -8.84
CA LYS A 106 14.29 16.39 -9.58
C LYS A 106 13.39 15.15 -9.46
N PHE A 107 13.41 14.52 -8.29
CA PHE A 107 12.64 13.31 -7.98
C PHE A 107 12.93 12.15 -8.94
N SER A 108 14.19 11.99 -9.36
CA SER A 108 14.60 10.86 -10.18
C SER A 108 14.37 9.53 -9.46
N TRP A 109 14.06 8.49 -10.23
CA TRP A 109 13.85 7.14 -9.69
C TRP A 109 15.10 6.63 -8.94
N ASP A 110 16.29 6.93 -9.46
CA ASP A 110 17.56 6.51 -8.86
C ASP A 110 17.88 7.20 -7.52
N ALA A 111 17.23 8.34 -7.24
CA ALA A 111 17.35 9.04 -5.96
C ALA A 111 16.37 8.53 -4.91
N LEU A 112 15.42 7.66 -5.29
CA LEU A 112 14.45 7.10 -4.37
C LEU A 112 15.17 6.27 -3.30
N PRO A 113 14.92 6.51 -2.00
CA PRO A 113 15.40 5.61 -0.97
C PRO A 113 14.87 4.20 -1.21
N HIS A 114 15.67 3.19 -0.88
CA HIS A 114 15.34 1.80 -1.17
C HIS A 114 13.98 1.44 -0.58
N ALA A 115 12.99 1.37 -1.46
CA ALA A 115 11.63 1.02 -1.10
C ALA A 115 11.55 -0.52 -1.09
N ALA A 116 11.03 -1.10 -0.01
CA ALA A 116 10.56 -2.47 -0.04
C ALA A 116 9.32 -2.49 -0.95
N THR A 117 9.53 -2.72 -2.24
CA THR A 117 8.46 -2.71 -3.23
C THR A 117 8.17 -4.11 -3.73
N VAL A 118 6.95 -4.29 -4.20
CA VAL A 118 6.64 -5.38 -5.12
C VAL A 118 7.19 -5.04 -6.50
N GLY A 119 7.71 -6.05 -7.21
CA GLY A 119 8.19 -5.86 -8.58
C GLY A 119 7.04 -5.48 -9.54
N VAL A 120 7.40 -5.07 -10.76
CA VAL A 120 6.43 -4.70 -11.81
C VAL A 120 5.48 -5.85 -12.14
N PHE A 121 5.96 -7.08 -12.06
CA PHE A 121 5.14 -8.26 -12.26
C PHE A 121 4.48 -8.68 -10.95
N CYS A 122 3.18 -8.95 -11.05
CA CYS A 122 2.40 -9.48 -9.95
C CYS A 122 2.98 -10.85 -9.56
N ALA A 123 3.43 -10.97 -8.32
CA ALA A 123 4.00 -12.18 -7.77
C ALA A 123 3.46 -12.38 -6.35
N ALA A 124 3.37 -13.64 -5.94
CA ALA A 124 3.11 -13.98 -4.55
C ALA A 124 4.25 -13.44 -3.68
N GLY A 125 3.91 -12.72 -2.61
CA GLY A 125 4.88 -12.28 -1.62
C GLY A 125 5.42 -13.43 -0.77
N VAL A 126 6.15 -13.12 0.30
CA VAL A 126 6.72 -14.12 1.23
C VAL A 126 5.63 -15.02 1.84
N SER A 127 4.41 -14.51 1.99
CA SER A 127 3.27 -15.30 2.49
C SER A 127 2.67 -16.26 1.46
N GLY A 128 3.21 -16.32 0.23
CA GLY A 128 2.66 -17.14 -0.87
C GLY A 128 1.34 -16.60 -1.43
N ILE A 129 0.94 -15.37 -1.09
CA ILE A 129 -0.34 -14.77 -1.48
C ILE A 129 -0.08 -13.50 -2.28
N ILE A 130 -0.84 -13.31 -3.36
CA ILE A 130 -0.85 -12.05 -4.11
C ILE A 130 -1.62 -11.01 -3.31
N LYS A 131 -0.98 -9.87 -3.04
CA LYS A 131 -1.59 -8.72 -2.35
C LYS A 131 -2.19 -7.77 -3.38
N LEU A 132 -3.42 -7.33 -3.14
CA LEU A 132 -4.09 -6.36 -4.03
C LEU A 132 -3.56 -4.93 -3.85
N VAL A 133 -2.96 -4.64 -2.68
CA VAL A 133 -2.35 -3.37 -2.34
C VAL A 133 -1.11 -3.61 -1.50
N ASN A 134 -0.06 -2.84 -1.77
CA ASN A 134 1.14 -2.77 -0.94
C ASN A 134 1.43 -1.28 -0.73
N VAL A 135 1.68 -0.88 0.51
CA VAL A 135 2.00 0.50 0.88
C VAL A 135 3.28 0.50 1.70
N ASN A 136 4.26 1.27 1.25
CA ASN A 136 5.48 1.54 1.98
C ASN A 136 5.64 3.04 2.22
N ILE A 137 5.63 3.40 3.50
CA ILE A 137 5.86 4.75 3.97
C ILE A 137 7.32 4.88 4.38
N ILE A 138 8.05 5.73 3.69
CA ILE A 138 9.47 5.97 3.91
C ILE A 138 9.62 7.34 4.56
N ARG A 139 9.95 7.34 5.85
CA ARG A 139 10.28 8.53 6.62
C ARG A 139 11.66 9.03 6.16
N LEU A 140 11.75 10.29 5.74
CA LEU A 140 13.01 10.87 5.31
C LEU A 140 13.83 11.38 6.49
N ALA A 141 15.13 11.58 6.27
CA ALA A 141 16.05 12.01 7.29
C ALA A 141 15.60 13.31 7.97
N GLU A 142 15.85 13.42 9.27
CA GLU A 142 15.63 14.63 10.06
C GLU A 142 14.17 15.15 10.02
N ASN A 143 13.21 14.24 9.83
CA ASN A 143 11.78 14.60 9.71
C ASN A 143 11.55 15.62 8.57
N SER A 144 12.39 15.59 7.52
CA SER A 144 12.34 16.53 6.38
C SER A 144 11.16 16.28 5.44
N GLY A 145 10.55 15.09 5.53
CA GLY A 145 9.40 14.71 4.73
C GLY A 145 9.14 13.21 4.78
N LEU A 146 8.31 12.77 3.85
CA LEU A 146 7.86 11.39 3.71
C LEU A 146 7.68 11.05 2.23
N VAL A 147 8.02 9.83 1.86
CA VAL A 147 7.66 9.24 0.56
C VAL A 147 6.66 8.13 0.80
N LEU A 148 5.56 8.14 0.05
CA LEU A 148 4.58 7.07 0.03
C LEU A 148 4.74 6.34 -1.31
N PHE A 149 5.05 5.05 -1.23
CA PHE A 149 5.12 4.12 -2.34
C PHE A 149 3.99 3.10 -2.21
#